data_AF-A0A4Y9ZYA7-F1
#
_entry.id   AF-A0A4Y9ZYA7-F1
#
_cell.length_a   1.000
_cell.length_b   1.000
_cell.length_c   1.000
_cell.angle_alpha   90.00
_cell.angle_beta   90.00
_cell.angle_gamma   90.00
#
_symmetry.space_group_name_H-M   'P 1'
#
loop_
_entity.id
_entity.type
_entity.pdbx_description
1 polymer ?
#
loop_
_entity_poly.entity_id
_entity_poly.type
_entity_poly.pdbx_seq_one_letter_code
_entity_poly.pdbx_strand_id
1 'polypeptide(L)'
;MSTTTRRVDEPHELPVDDIPRLYEDIDLPGPVPFRIYDISHFQHCLCIAYVAMQVADRDYLASSLLAMEILRPAECLAATLPVEVEGKGEYEGCSHQQTSHGHDGGLERVGDPDAVACKSVMHINEQLHLMSIIDVPNRLTNANMPSVPFPHAGYSESSPKRVRVLFGGHWIADTTQAKLVWEHAFYAHYYFPQSAVSDKYLKPSSSDSNSKTYDVVVGNRRAEAAAISFKDGDFKGLVKIVFGKMDAWFEEEEQIFVHPKDPYKRVDVLQSARHIRVEVDGVEVANTKKPLLLYETGLHVRTYLPKTDTRLDLLVPSELTTECPYKGVANYYNVNMPSGKKHENIVWWYRSPLPDCVDIKGYVAFYDEKVDVWVDGEKAKRP
;
A
#
# COMPACT_ATOMS: atom_id res chain seq x y z
N MET A 1 67.10 6.15 20.14
CA MET A 1 67.03 4.95 21.00
C MET A 1 65.65 4.99 21.64
N SER A 2 64.69 4.10 21.44
CA SER A 2 64.65 2.72 20.96
C SER A 2 63.34 2.51 20.20
N THR A 3 63.43 1.85 19.05
CA THR A 3 62.32 1.31 18.27
C THR A 3 61.78 0.06 18.97
N THR A 4 60.45 -0.04 19.16
CA THR A 4 59.80 -1.29 19.60
C THR A 4 58.66 -1.62 18.65
N THR A 5 58.89 -2.66 17.86
CA THR A 5 57.97 -3.32 16.94
C THR A 5 56.89 -4.08 17.72
N ARG A 6 55.62 -3.90 17.31
CA ARG A 6 54.46 -4.64 17.81
C ARG A 6 54.34 -5.95 17.03
N ARG A 7 54.41 -7.09 17.72
CA ARG A 7 54.13 -8.42 17.16
C ARG A 7 52.62 -8.62 16.97
N VAL A 8 52.30 -9.40 15.95
CA VAL A 8 50.96 -9.86 15.56
C VAL A 8 50.69 -11.16 16.32
N ASP A 9 49.54 -11.26 16.99
CA ASP A 9 49.11 -12.48 17.69
C ASP A 9 48.39 -13.44 16.72
N GLU A 10 48.81 -14.69 16.69
CA GLU A 10 48.16 -15.82 16.00
C GLU A 10 47.00 -16.40 16.84
N PRO A 11 45.96 -16.97 16.21
CA PRO A 11 44.80 -17.51 16.92
C PRO A 11 45.04 -18.92 17.48
N HIS A 12 44.58 -19.13 18.72
CA HIS A 12 44.58 -20.43 19.42
C HIS A 12 43.63 -21.44 18.76
N GLU A 13 44.18 -22.61 18.38
CA GLU A 13 43.43 -23.82 18.02
C GLU A 13 42.84 -24.49 19.28
N LEU A 14 41.57 -24.90 19.21
CA LEU A 14 40.91 -25.77 20.19
C LEU A 14 40.82 -27.20 19.65
N PRO A 15 41.02 -28.23 20.50
CA PRO A 15 41.08 -29.63 20.07
C PRO A 15 39.69 -30.17 19.69
N VAL A 16 39.65 -30.91 18.58
CA VAL A 16 38.49 -31.65 18.06
C VAL A 16 38.57 -33.08 18.59
N ASP A 17 37.81 -33.42 19.62
CA ASP A 17 37.39 -34.79 19.95
C ASP A 17 36.39 -34.71 21.13
N ASP A 18 35.10 -34.83 20.82
CA ASP A 18 34.00 -35.35 21.68
C ASP A 18 32.64 -34.82 21.21
N ILE A 19 32.07 -35.46 20.17
CA ILE A 19 30.64 -35.35 19.86
C ILE A 19 30.07 -36.77 19.78
N PRO A 20 29.14 -37.17 20.67
CA PRO A 20 28.51 -38.49 20.61
C PRO A 20 27.63 -38.64 19.36
N ARG A 21 27.90 -39.70 18.58
CA ARG A 21 27.02 -40.15 17.49
C ARG A 21 25.77 -40.80 18.07
N LEU A 22 24.63 -40.15 17.92
CA LEU A 22 23.31 -40.74 18.12
C LEU A 22 22.48 -40.37 16.90
N TYR A 23 22.44 -41.24 15.89
CA TYR A 23 21.38 -41.42 14.87
C TYR A 23 21.88 -42.49 13.88
N GLU A 24 21.83 -43.75 14.30
CA GLU A 24 21.72 -44.88 13.38
C GLU A 24 20.26 -45.36 13.42
N ASP A 25 19.77 -45.87 12.29
CA ASP A 25 18.44 -46.45 12.02
C ASP A 25 17.34 -45.51 11.51
N ILE A 26 17.50 -45.00 10.28
CA ILE A 26 16.36 -44.77 9.36
C ILE A 26 16.69 -45.42 8.01
N ASP A 27 15.90 -46.44 7.68
CA ASP A 27 15.98 -47.22 6.43
C ASP A 27 15.32 -46.41 5.30
N LEU A 28 16.11 -45.86 4.37
CA LEU A 28 15.62 -45.11 3.20
C LEU A 28 15.63 -46.00 1.95
N PRO A 29 14.52 -46.13 1.21
CA PRO A 29 14.50 -46.91 -0.03
C PRO A 29 15.37 -46.24 -1.11
N GLY A 30 16.19 -47.05 -1.78
CA GLY A 30 17.19 -46.63 -2.77
C GLY A 30 16.64 -45.94 -4.03
N PRO A 31 17.54 -45.40 -4.88
CA PRO A 31 17.17 -44.49 -5.96
C PRO A 31 16.43 -45.20 -7.10
N VAL A 32 15.26 -44.66 -7.46
CA VAL A 32 14.52 -45.00 -8.69
C VAL A 32 15.10 -44.22 -9.88
N PRO A 33 15.20 -44.83 -11.09
CA PRO A 33 15.76 -44.15 -12.25
C PRO A 33 14.77 -43.14 -12.85
N PHE A 34 15.16 -41.86 -12.89
CA PHE A 34 14.44 -40.82 -13.62
C PHE A 34 14.63 -40.98 -15.13
N ARG A 35 13.54 -41.17 -15.88
CA ARG A 35 13.49 -40.93 -17.33
C ARG A 35 13.24 -39.44 -17.56
N ILE A 36 14.11 -38.80 -18.32
CA ILE A 36 13.91 -37.44 -18.84
C ILE A 36 12.79 -37.51 -19.89
N TYR A 37 11.67 -36.84 -19.62
CA TYR A 37 10.66 -36.54 -20.64
C TYR A 37 10.94 -35.12 -21.17
N ASP A 38 10.99 -34.99 -22.49
CA ASP A 38 11.17 -33.74 -23.23
C ASP A 38 9.96 -32.79 -22.99
N ILE A 39 10.22 -31.63 -22.38
CA ILE A 39 9.21 -30.66 -21.90
C ILE A 39 8.66 -29.79 -23.04
N SER A 40 9.16 -29.91 -24.27
CA SER A 40 8.79 -29.02 -25.38
C SER A 40 7.36 -29.21 -25.94
N HIS A 41 6.70 -30.35 -25.68
CA HIS A 41 5.35 -30.64 -26.20
C HIS A 41 4.19 -30.24 -25.26
N PHE A 42 4.46 -29.99 -23.97
CA PHE A 42 3.39 -29.71 -23.00
C PHE A 42 2.95 -28.22 -22.98
N GLN A 43 3.83 -27.30 -23.39
CA GLN A 43 3.51 -25.86 -23.40
C GLN A 43 2.56 -25.44 -24.53
N HIS A 44 2.54 -26.16 -25.66
CA HIS A 44 1.68 -25.78 -26.79
C HIS A 44 0.20 -26.14 -26.58
N CYS A 45 -0.11 -27.25 -25.92
CA CYS A 45 -1.50 -27.64 -25.67
C CYS A 45 -2.20 -26.76 -24.62
N LEU A 46 -1.45 -26.21 -23.66
CA LEU A 46 -1.99 -25.29 -22.64
C LEU A 46 -2.30 -23.90 -23.21
N CYS A 47 -1.51 -23.40 -24.18
CA CYS A 47 -1.80 -22.12 -24.82
C CYS A 47 -3.06 -22.16 -25.69
N ILE A 48 -3.32 -23.25 -26.42
CA ILE A 48 -4.50 -23.35 -27.29
C ILE A 48 -5.79 -23.45 -26.45
N ALA A 49 -5.76 -24.18 -25.33
CA ALA A 49 -6.89 -24.25 -24.40
C ALA A 49 -7.17 -22.89 -23.73
N TYR A 50 -6.12 -22.12 -23.41
CA TYR A 50 -6.27 -20.81 -22.78
C TYR A 50 -6.84 -19.76 -23.74
N VAL A 51 -6.45 -19.78 -25.02
CA VAL A 51 -7.01 -18.87 -26.04
C VAL A 51 -8.45 -19.24 -26.42
N ALA A 52 -8.79 -20.53 -26.49
CA ALA A 52 -10.16 -20.97 -26.73
C ALA A 52 -11.13 -20.57 -25.60
N MET A 53 -10.63 -20.48 -24.36
CA MET A 53 -11.42 -20.00 -23.21
C MET A 53 -11.64 -18.49 -23.19
N GLN A 54 -10.81 -17.68 -23.86
CA GLN A 54 -10.96 -16.22 -23.85
C GLN A 54 -11.86 -15.66 -24.96
N VAL A 55 -12.31 -16.49 -25.90
CA VAL A 55 -13.19 -16.05 -27.02
C VAL A 55 -14.65 -16.52 -26.82
N ALA A 56 -14.95 -17.26 -25.75
CA ALA A 56 -16.32 -17.67 -25.44
C ALA A 56 -17.05 -16.57 -24.66
N ASP A 57 -17.83 -15.78 -25.38
CA ASP A 57 -18.83 -14.86 -24.83
C ASP A 57 -19.83 -15.63 -23.93
N ARG A 58 -20.26 -15.00 -22.84
CA ARG A 58 -21.19 -15.58 -21.87
C ARG A 58 -22.57 -15.68 -22.51
N ASP A 59 -22.87 -16.80 -23.17
CA ASP A 59 -24.23 -17.37 -23.29
C ASP A 59 -24.27 -18.61 -24.21
N TYR A 60 -23.40 -19.63 -24.07
CA TYR A 60 -23.61 -20.92 -24.78
C TYR A 60 -22.90 -22.11 -24.10
N LEU A 61 -23.23 -22.39 -22.83
CA LEU A 61 -22.78 -23.62 -22.11
C LEU A 61 -23.82 -24.75 -22.21
N ALA A 62 -24.28 -25.06 -23.43
CA ALA A 62 -25.19 -26.18 -23.66
C ALA A 62 -24.97 -26.85 -25.03
N SER A 63 -23.72 -27.14 -25.43
CA SER A 63 -23.43 -27.98 -26.62
C SER A 63 -22.00 -28.55 -26.68
N SER A 64 -21.24 -28.64 -25.59
CA SER A 64 -19.82 -29.04 -25.63
C SER A 64 -19.54 -30.54 -25.46
N LEU A 65 -20.51 -31.43 -25.73
CA LEU A 65 -20.30 -32.89 -25.77
C LEU A 65 -19.99 -33.45 -27.17
N LEU A 66 -19.88 -32.61 -28.21
CA LEU A 66 -19.61 -33.07 -29.58
C LEU A 66 -18.22 -32.69 -30.15
N ALA A 67 -17.37 -31.96 -29.41
CA ALA A 67 -16.13 -31.39 -29.95
C ALA A 67 -14.85 -32.22 -29.67
N MET A 68 -14.97 -33.48 -29.20
CA MET A 68 -13.81 -34.33 -28.89
C MET A 68 -13.42 -35.33 -30.00
N GLU A 69 -13.98 -35.25 -31.22
CA GLU A 69 -13.78 -36.32 -32.22
C GLU A 69 -13.12 -35.91 -33.55
N ILE A 70 -12.57 -34.69 -33.71
CA ILE A 70 -11.94 -34.30 -34.98
C ILE A 70 -10.63 -33.55 -34.76
N LEU A 71 -9.54 -34.28 -34.45
CA LEU A 71 -8.18 -33.82 -34.73
C LEU A 71 -7.31 -35.02 -35.16
N ARG A 72 -7.31 -35.31 -36.48
CA ARG A 72 -6.17 -35.94 -37.16
C ARG A 72 -5.42 -34.85 -37.94
N PRO A 73 -4.08 -34.88 -38.00
CA PRO A 73 -3.28 -33.77 -38.53
C PRO A 73 -3.17 -33.84 -40.06
N ALA A 74 -3.42 -32.72 -40.75
CA ALA A 74 -3.04 -32.52 -42.15
C ALA A 74 -2.70 -31.04 -42.44
N GLU A 75 -1.41 -30.84 -42.68
CA GLU A 75 -0.79 -30.01 -43.74
C GLU A 75 -0.95 -28.48 -43.79
N CYS A 76 0.22 -27.85 -43.83
CA CYS A 76 0.50 -26.44 -44.06
C CYS A 76 0.13 -25.98 -45.49
N LEU A 77 -0.31 -24.74 -45.65
CA LEU A 77 0.15 -23.88 -46.76
C LEU A 77 0.04 -22.39 -46.43
N ALA A 78 1.06 -21.64 -46.83
CA ALA A 78 1.25 -20.21 -46.65
C ALA A 78 0.41 -19.36 -47.60
N ALA A 79 0.07 -18.13 -47.19
CA ALA A 79 -0.08 -16.98 -48.09
C ALA A 79 0.04 -15.66 -47.33
N THR A 80 0.69 -14.70 -47.99
CA THR A 80 1.23 -13.44 -47.49
C THR A 80 0.48 -12.26 -48.13
N LEU A 81 0.50 -11.08 -47.48
CA LEU A 81 0.35 -9.69 -48.00
C LEU A 81 -1.10 -9.06 -48.10
N PRO A 82 -1.27 -7.71 -48.25
CA PRO A 82 -1.23 -6.65 -47.20
C PRO A 82 -2.30 -5.50 -47.39
N VAL A 83 -2.08 -4.31 -46.76
CA VAL A 83 -2.54 -2.92 -47.17
C VAL A 83 -3.92 -2.47 -46.58
N GLU A 84 -4.27 -1.22 -46.17
CA GLU A 84 -3.75 0.17 -46.29
C GLU A 84 -4.26 1.11 -45.16
N VAL A 85 -3.74 2.35 -45.16
CA VAL A 85 -4.04 3.53 -44.32
C VAL A 85 -4.89 4.54 -45.10
N GLU A 86 -5.81 5.27 -44.44
CA GLU A 86 -6.33 6.63 -44.77
C GLU A 86 -7.13 7.13 -43.53
N GLY A 87 -7.24 8.39 -43.10
CA GLY A 87 -6.83 9.70 -43.59
C GLY A 87 -7.89 10.79 -43.30
N LYS A 88 -7.56 11.78 -42.45
CA LYS A 88 -8.05 13.19 -42.37
C LYS A 88 -9.40 13.59 -41.72
N GLY A 89 -9.37 14.74 -41.01
CA GLY A 89 -10.52 15.61 -40.73
C GLY A 89 -10.28 16.66 -39.61
N GLU A 90 -9.97 17.90 -39.99
CA GLU A 90 -9.85 19.12 -39.15
C GLU A 90 -11.21 19.66 -38.67
N TYR A 91 -11.25 20.44 -37.57
CA TYR A 91 -12.19 21.56 -37.39
C TYR A 91 -11.67 22.62 -36.38
N GLU A 92 -11.93 23.88 -36.72
CA GLU A 92 -11.45 25.13 -36.13
C GLU A 92 -12.20 25.60 -34.86
N GLY A 93 -11.67 26.67 -34.25
CA GLY A 93 -12.03 27.23 -32.94
C GLY A 93 -13.34 28.02 -32.85
N CYS A 94 -13.62 28.49 -31.63
CA CYS A 94 -14.44 29.67 -31.38
C CYS A 94 -14.03 30.34 -30.05
N SER A 95 -14.12 31.68 -30.04
CA SER A 95 -13.61 32.63 -29.06
C SER A 95 -14.74 33.30 -28.26
N HIS A 96 -14.46 33.81 -27.05
CA HIS A 96 -15.07 34.98 -26.35
C HIS A 96 -14.49 35.02 -24.90
N GLN A 97 -13.76 36.04 -24.42
CA GLN A 97 -14.19 37.34 -23.84
C GLN A 97 -15.36 37.18 -22.83
N GLN A 98 -15.40 37.70 -21.59
CA GLN A 98 -14.80 38.89 -20.93
C GLN A 98 -15.18 38.87 -19.42
N THR A 99 -14.35 39.47 -18.54
CA THR A 99 -14.67 40.26 -17.29
C THR A 99 -15.47 39.62 -16.13
N SER A 100 -15.36 39.93 -14.82
CA SER A 100 -14.53 40.78 -13.95
C SER A 100 -15.04 40.65 -12.47
N HIS A 101 -14.32 41.24 -11.51
CA HIS A 101 -14.73 41.72 -10.15
C HIS A 101 -14.60 40.84 -8.88
N GLY A 102 -13.97 41.43 -7.85
CA GLY A 102 -14.16 41.14 -6.41
C GLY A 102 -12.83 40.99 -5.64
N HIS A 103 -12.20 42.07 -5.17
CA HIS A 103 -12.33 42.71 -3.84
C HIS A 103 -11.35 42.21 -2.76
N ASP A 104 -10.79 43.19 -2.06
CA ASP A 104 -9.62 43.19 -1.18
C ASP A 104 -10.06 43.55 0.26
N GLY A 105 -9.24 43.19 1.26
CA GLY A 105 -9.38 43.53 2.69
C GLY A 105 -10.05 42.44 3.55
N GLY A 106 -9.51 41.93 4.66
CA GLY A 106 -8.48 42.42 5.58
C GLY A 106 -9.12 42.86 6.91
N LEU A 107 -9.05 42.03 7.97
CA LEU A 107 -9.26 42.46 9.37
C LEU A 107 -8.71 41.45 10.39
N GLU A 108 -8.06 42.00 11.41
CA GLU A 108 -7.26 41.37 12.46
C GLU A 108 -8.06 40.87 13.69
N ARG A 109 -7.48 39.84 14.35
CA ARG A 109 -7.35 39.52 15.79
C ARG A 109 -8.56 39.62 16.74
N VAL A 110 -8.79 38.54 17.49
CA VAL A 110 -8.73 38.47 18.99
C VAL A 110 -8.37 37.02 19.38
N GLY A 111 -7.46 36.84 20.35
CA GLY A 111 -7.06 35.53 20.88
C GLY A 111 -7.79 35.18 22.18
N ASP A 112 -7.80 33.88 22.52
CA ASP A 112 -8.03 33.38 23.87
C ASP A 112 -7.19 32.10 24.09
N PRO A 113 -6.67 31.82 25.30
CA PRO A 113 -5.58 30.90 25.56
C PRO A 113 -6.08 29.57 26.12
N ASP A 114 -5.97 28.50 25.32
CA ASP A 114 -6.05 27.13 25.83
C ASP A 114 -5.13 26.24 24.98
N ALA A 115 -3.84 26.31 25.29
CA ALA A 115 -2.80 25.53 24.63
C ALA A 115 -1.92 24.80 25.65
N VAL A 116 -2.53 23.92 26.45
CA VAL A 116 -1.80 22.84 27.14
C VAL A 116 -2.70 21.59 27.19
N ALA A 117 -2.09 20.47 26.80
CA ALA A 117 -2.57 19.08 26.91
C ALA A 117 -3.31 18.47 25.70
N CYS A 118 -2.54 18.03 24.69
CA CYS A 118 -2.71 16.70 24.08
C CYS A 118 -1.49 16.32 23.23
N LYS A 119 -0.34 16.09 23.88
CA LYS A 119 0.77 15.35 23.25
C LYS A 119 0.45 13.86 23.30
N SER A 120 -0.30 13.33 22.32
CA SER A 120 -0.39 11.89 22.01
C SER A 120 -1.27 11.60 20.78
N VAL A 121 -1.08 12.28 19.64
CA VAL A 121 -1.55 11.77 18.33
C VAL A 121 -0.63 12.33 17.22
N MET A 122 0.42 11.59 16.86
CA MET A 122 1.17 11.83 15.63
C MET A 122 1.70 10.49 15.14
N HIS A 123 0.87 9.67 14.48
CA HIS A 123 1.31 8.49 13.71
C HIS A 123 0.23 8.06 12.69
N ILE A 124 -0.22 9.00 11.84
CA ILE A 124 -0.94 8.68 10.60
C ILE A 124 -0.51 9.75 9.59
N ASN A 125 0.56 9.55 8.82
CA ASN A 125 1.07 10.64 7.97
C ASN A 125 1.76 10.23 6.66
N GLU A 126 1.34 9.11 6.04
CA GLU A 126 1.60 8.93 4.61
C GLU A 126 0.30 9.08 3.82
N GLN A 127 -0.74 8.29 4.11
CA GLN A 127 -2.04 8.43 3.43
C GLN A 127 -2.80 9.72 3.82
N LEU A 128 -2.71 10.22 5.06
CA LEU A 128 -3.36 11.48 5.45
C LEU A 128 -2.54 12.72 5.02
N HIS A 129 -1.21 12.66 5.00
CA HIS A 129 -0.37 13.81 4.60
C HIS A 129 -0.42 14.07 3.09
N LEU A 130 -0.58 13.00 2.29
CA LEU A 130 -0.95 13.04 0.87
C LEU A 130 -2.27 13.79 0.62
N MET A 131 -3.13 13.94 1.63
CA MET A 131 -4.47 14.53 1.49
C MET A 131 -4.67 15.82 2.27
N SER A 132 -3.82 16.16 3.24
CA SER A 132 -3.87 17.45 3.96
C SER A 132 -3.27 18.64 3.18
N ILE A 133 -2.68 18.39 2.02
CA ILE A 133 -2.12 19.43 1.11
C ILE A 133 -2.98 19.59 -0.15
N ILE A 134 -4.00 18.74 -0.33
CA ILE A 134 -5.05 19.02 -1.31
C ILE A 134 -6.02 19.99 -0.63
N ASP A 135 -5.81 21.28 -0.83
CA ASP A 135 -6.92 22.22 -0.88
C ASP A 135 -7.78 21.76 -2.08
N VAL A 136 -8.57 20.70 -1.88
CA VAL A 136 -9.63 20.34 -2.81
C VAL A 136 -10.56 21.52 -2.71
N PRO A 137 -10.65 22.39 -3.73
CA PRO A 137 -11.66 23.42 -3.70
C PRO A 137 -12.97 22.65 -3.58
N ASN A 138 -13.68 22.89 -2.50
CA ASN A 138 -15.00 22.36 -2.23
C ASN A 138 -15.95 22.97 -3.28
N ARG A 139 -15.83 22.50 -4.53
CA ARG A 139 -16.49 23.00 -5.73
C ARG A 139 -16.27 22.07 -6.92
N LEU A 140 -16.44 20.77 -6.70
CA LEU A 140 -16.96 19.88 -7.73
C LEU A 140 -18.29 19.37 -7.21
N THR A 141 -19.36 20.06 -7.59
CA THR A 141 -20.72 19.55 -7.50
C THR A 141 -20.77 18.19 -8.17
N ASN A 142 -21.19 17.19 -7.40
CA ASN A 142 -21.52 15.77 -7.66
C ASN A 142 -22.15 15.36 -9.02
N ALA A 143 -21.71 15.88 -10.17
CA ALA A 143 -22.44 15.67 -11.41
C ALA A 143 -21.71 14.92 -12.54
N ASN A 144 -20.38 14.72 -12.54
CA ASN A 144 -19.74 14.04 -13.69
C ASN A 144 -18.35 13.42 -13.47
N MET A 145 -17.97 13.09 -12.23
CA MET A 145 -16.92 12.07 -12.05
C MET A 145 -17.60 10.71 -12.24
N PRO A 146 -17.11 9.81 -13.12
CA PRO A 146 -17.56 8.42 -13.06
C PRO A 146 -17.38 7.96 -11.62
N SER A 147 -18.47 7.51 -11.00
CA SER A 147 -18.46 7.06 -9.60
C SER A 147 -17.34 6.05 -9.47
N VAL A 148 -16.24 6.46 -8.83
CA VAL A 148 -15.15 5.53 -8.59
C VAL A 148 -15.75 4.42 -7.74
N PRO A 149 -15.57 3.12 -8.07
CA PRO A 149 -16.28 2.02 -7.44
C PRO A 149 -15.75 1.73 -6.03
N PHE A 150 -15.56 2.77 -5.23
CA PHE A 150 -15.10 2.67 -3.86
C PHE A 150 -16.28 2.72 -2.91
N PRO A 151 -16.21 1.93 -1.83
CA PRO A 151 -17.07 2.10 -0.68
C PRO A 151 -17.17 3.57 -0.26
N HIS A 152 -18.39 4.10 -0.25
CA HIS A 152 -18.67 5.44 0.26
C HIS A 152 -18.70 5.41 1.79
N ALA A 153 -18.58 6.59 2.40
CA ALA A 153 -18.78 6.72 3.85
C ALA A 153 -20.18 6.19 4.24
N GLY A 154 -20.23 5.28 5.21
CA GLY A 154 -21.44 4.56 5.63
C GLY A 154 -21.56 3.14 5.07
N TYR A 155 -20.78 2.79 4.03
CA TYR A 155 -20.78 1.44 3.49
C TYR A 155 -20.22 0.43 4.51
N SER A 156 -20.84 -0.75 4.56
CA SER A 156 -20.32 -1.89 5.32
C SER A 156 -20.56 -3.21 4.62
N GLU A 157 -19.67 -4.16 4.83
CA GLU A 157 -19.77 -5.52 4.32
C GLU A 157 -19.23 -6.53 5.35
N SER A 158 -19.58 -7.80 5.16
CA SER A 158 -19.02 -8.87 6.01
C SER A 158 -17.60 -9.19 5.58
N SER A 159 -16.68 -9.30 6.54
CA SER A 159 -15.35 -9.81 6.26
C SER A 159 -15.40 -11.34 6.26
N PRO A 160 -14.85 -12.02 5.24
CA PRO A 160 -14.73 -13.48 5.27
C PRO A 160 -13.62 -13.98 6.20
N LYS A 161 -12.74 -13.08 6.68
CA LYS A 161 -11.57 -13.39 7.49
C LYS A 161 -11.95 -13.61 8.95
N ARG A 162 -11.25 -14.51 9.64
CA ARG A 162 -11.19 -14.51 11.10
C ARG A 162 -10.40 -13.28 11.56
N VAL A 163 -10.98 -12.49 12.45
CA VAL A 163 -10.35 -11.29 13.00
C VAL A 163 -10.20 -11.45 14.51
N ARG A 164 -8.99 -11.18 15.01
CA ARG A 164 -8.66 -11.28 16.44
C ARG A 164 -8.03 -10.00 16.94
N VAL A 165 -8.42 -9.59 18.14
CA VAL A 165 -8.00 -8.33 18.78
C VAL A 165 -7.42 -8.62 20.15
N LEU A 166 -6.15 -8.27 20.35
CA LEU A 166 -5.41 -8.56 21.57
C LEU A 166 -5.26 -7.30 22.43
N PHE A 167 -5.54 -7.43 23.72
CA PHE A 167 -5.17 -6.41 24.71
C PHE A 167 -4.86 -7.06 26.06
N GLY A 168 -3.75 -6.66 26.68
CA GLY A 168 -3.32 -7.18 27.98
C GLY A 168 -3.07 -8.70 27.98
N GLY A 169 -2.74 -9.29 26.82
CA GLY A 169 -2.56 -10.74 26.67
C GLY A 169 -3.86 -11.54 26.55
N HIS A 170 -5.01 -10.88 26.39
CA HIS A 170 -6.31 -11.52 26.22
C HIS A 170 -6.99 -11.11 24.91
N TRP A 171 -7.70 -12.06 24.30
CA TRP A 171 -8.53 -11.79 23.13
C TRP A 171 -9.79 -11.01 23.55
N ILE A 172 -9.87 -9.76 23.13
CA ILE A 172 -11.04 -8.90 23.32
C ILE A 172 -12.14 -9.28 22.35
N ALA A 173 -11.74 -9.64 21.12
CA ALA A 173 -12.57 -10.24 20.11
C ALA A 173 -11.78 -11.34 19.39
N ASP A 174 -12.48 -12.43 19.02
CA ASP A 174 -11.99 -13.51 18.17
C ASP A 174 -13.20 -14.08 17.42
N THR A 175 -13.33 -13.76 16.13
CA THR A 175 -14.54 -14.08 15.38
C THR A 175 -14.33 -14.11 13.87
N THR A 176 -15.17 -14.87 13.16
CA THR A 176 -15.33 -14.85 11.70
C THR A 176 -16.51 -13.99 11.25
N GLN A 177 -17.14 -13.25 12.17
CA GLN A 177 -18.32 -12.42 11.90
C GLN A 177 -18.00 -10.91 11.92
N ALA A 178 -16.72 -10.54 11.77
CA ALA A 178 -16.33 -9.14 11.69
C ALA A 178 -16.90 -8.48 10.42
N LYS A 179 -17.15 -7.18 10.49
CA LYS A 179 -17.55 -6.35 9.35
C LYS A 179 -16.47 -5.36 9.01
N LEU A 180 -16.24 -5.13 7.73
CA LEU A 180 -15.52 -3.96 7.24
C LEU A 180 -16.52 -2.81 7.13
N VAL A 181 -16.16 -1.65 7.67
CA VAL A 181 -16.98 -0.44 7.71
C VAL A 181 -16.16 0.75 7.24
N TRP A 182 -16.64 1.46 6.23
CA TRP A 182 -16.01 2.68 5.72
C TRP A 182 -16.67 3.89 6.36
N GLU A 183 -16.06 4.45 7.41
CA GLU A 183 -16.49 5.72 7.99
C GLU A 183 -16.15 6.91 7.08
N HIS A 184 -15.23 6.71 6.15
CA HIS A 184 -14.80 7.62 5.10
C HIS A 184 -14.32 6.83 3.88
N ALA A 185 -14.09 7.49 2.75
CA ALA A 185 -13.72 6.84 1.50
C ALA A 185 -12.28 6.27 1.44
N PHE A 186 -11.42 6.54 2.43
CA PHE A 186 -9.98 6.26 2.32
C PHE A 186 -9.55 4.86 2.77
N TYR A 187 -10.19 4.29 3.79
CA TYR A 187 -9.92 2.94 4.28
C TYR A 187 -11.07 2.46 5.18
N ALA A 188 -11.12 1.14 5.39
CA ALA A 188 -12.11 0.47 6.24
C ALA A 188 -11.66 0.36 7.70
N HIS A 189 -12.62 0.15 8.59
CA HIS A 189 -12.45 -0.24 9.98
C HIS A 189 -13.12 -1.58 10.26
N TYR A 190 -12.60 -2.34 11.23
CA TYR A 190 -13.28 -3.53 11.73
C TYR A 190 -14.30 -3.18 12.80
N TYR A 191 -15.53 -3.63 12.58
CA TYR A 191 -16.62 -3.63 13.54
C TYR A 191 -17.03 -5.06 13.84
N PHE A 192 -17.52 -5.31 15.05
CA PHE A 192 -17.85 -6.64 15.52
C PHE A 192 -19.30 -6.71 15.99
N PRO A 193 -20.04 -7.81 15.79
CA PRO A 193 -21.29 -7.99 16.52
C PRO A 193 -21.01 -8.00 18.02
N GLN A 194 -21.92 -7.48 18.85
CA GLN A 194 -21.73 -7.44 20.31
C GLN A 194 -21.38 -8.82 20.89
N SER A 195 -21.95 -9.90 20.36
CA SER A 195 -21.67 -11.28 20.79
C SER A 195 -20.23 -11.73 20.58
N ALA A 196 -19.47 -11.08 19.68
CA ALA A 196 -18.08 -11.39 19.41
C ALA A 196 -17.09 -10.63 20.30
N VAL A 197 -17.57 -9.66 21.09
CA VAL A 197 -16.74 -8.86 22.00
C VAL A 197 -17.01 -9.29 23.43
N SER A 198 -15.96 -9.60 24.19
CA SER A 198 -16.12 -10.06 25.56
C SER A 198 -16.50 -8.91 26.51
N ASP A 199 -17.76 -8.90 26.98
CA ASP A 199 -18.26 -7.92 27.96
C ASP A 199 -17.44 -7.88 29.26
N LYS A 200 -16.73 -8.97 29.58
CA LYS A 200 -15.83 -9.07 30.75
C LYS A 200 -14.80 -7.95 30.77
N TYR A 201 -14.30 -7.54 29.61
CA TYR A 201 -13.24 -6.54 29.48
C TYR A 201 -13.77 -5.12 29.23
N LEU A 202 -15.08 -4.95 29.04
CA LEU A 202 -15.68 -3.65 28.76
C LEU A 202 -16.11 -2.96 30.05
N LYS A 203 -15.63 -1.74 30.28
CA LYS A 203 -16.06 -0.87 31.38
C LYS A 203 -16.72 0.38 30.81
N PRO A 204 -18.01 0.65 31.10
CA PRO A 204 -18.67 1.85 30.61
C PRO A 204 -17.90 3.11 31.00
N SER A 205 -17.67 4.01 30.04
CA SER A 205 -16.99 5.29 30.29
C SER A 205 -17.87 6.48 29.94
N SER A 206 -18.59 6.42 28.82
CA SER A 206 -19.61 7.42 28.48
C SER A 206 -20.75 6.80 27.66
N SER A 207 -21.85 7.52 27.54
CA SER A 207 -22.96 7.13 26.67
C SER A 207 -23.63 8.38 26.14
N ASP A 208 -24.06 8.32 24.90
CA ASP A 208 -24.98 9.28 24.30
C ASP A 208 -26.27 8.56 23.88
N SER A 209 -27.14 9.26 23.12
CA SER A 209 -28.41 8.71 22.65
C SER A 209 -28.23 7.51 21.73
N ASN A 210 -27.17 7.49 20.92
CA ASN A 210 -26.99 6.57 19.80
C ASN A 210 -25.90 5.53 20.06
N SER A 211 -25.03 5.73 21.06
CA SER A 211 -23.88 4.90 21.33
C SER A 211 -23.58 4.75 22.83
N LYS A 212 -22.78 3.75 23.16
CA LYS A 212 -22.13 3.56 24.48
C LYS A 212 -20.64 3.39 24.24
N THR A 213 -19.83 4.19 24.91
CA THR A 213 -18.37 4.09 24.89
C THR A 213 -17.90 3.35 26.13
N TYR A 214 -16.89 2.51 25.92
CA TYR A 214 -16.28 1.67 26.94
C TYR A 214 -14.77 1.85 26.92
N ASP A 215 -14.18 1.77 28.11
CA ASP A 215 -12.78 1.45 28.26
C ASP A 215 -12.62 -0.07 28.13
N VAL A 216 -11.48 -0.51 27.56
CA VAL A 216 -11.08 -1.91 27.56
C VAL A 216 -10.11 -2.13 28.72
N VAL A 217 -10.45 -3.03 29.65
CA VAL A 217 -9.71 -3.23 30.91
C VAL A 217 -9.37 -4.71 31.10
N VAL A 218 -8.07 -4.98 31.26
CA VAL A 218 -7.51 -6.32 31.47
C VAL A 218 -6.48 -6.25 32.60
N GLY A 219 -6.81 -6.84 33.76
CA GLY A 219 -6.01 -6.70 34.97
C GLY A 219 -5.82 -5.21 35.34
N ASN A 220 -4.56 -4.77 35.40
CA ASN A 220 -4.21 -3.37 35.71
C ASN A 220 -4.09 -2.48 34.45
N ARG A 221 -4.25 -3.05 33.24
CA ARG A 221 -4.15 -2.29 31.98
C ARG A 221 -5.52 -1.76 31.59
N ARG A 222 -5.56 -0.51 31.14
CA ARG A 222 -6.75 0.19 30.67
C ARG A 222 -6.46 0.93 29.38
N ALA A 223 -7.29 0.71 28.37
CA ALA A 223 -7.37 1.55 27.19
C ALA A 223 -8.66 2.38 27.28
N GLU A 224 -8.50 3.68 27.51
CA GLU A 224 -9.62 4.61 27.66
C GLU A 224 -10.34 4.85 26.32
N ALA A 225 -11.68 4.89 26.38
CA ALA A 225 -12.58 5.13 25.24
C ALA A 225 -12.23 4.25 24.00
N ALA A 226 -11.93 2.98 24.25
CA ALA A 226 -11.34 2.09 23.27
C ALA A 226 -12.35 1.18 22.56
N ALA A 227 -13.61 1.15 23.00
CA ALA A 227 -14.69 0.46 22.30
C ALA A 227 -15.99 1.29 22.30
N ILE A 228 -16.75 1.23 21.20
CA ILE A 228 -18.00 1.97 21.01
C ILE A 228 -19.07 1.01 20.50
N SER A 229 -20.14 0.80 21.26
CA SER A 229 -21.30 -0.01 20.88
C SER A 229 -22.41 0.91 20.36
N PHE A 230 -22.90 0.65 19.15
CA PHE A 230 -23.91 1.46 18.48
C PHE A 230 -25.32 0.89 18.73
N LYS A 231 -26.23 1.76 19.18
CA LYS A 231 -27.63 1.40 19.52
C LYS A 231 -28.61 1.66 18.38
N ASP A 232 -28.23 2.54 17.46
CA ASP A 232 -29.08 2.99 16.36
C ASP A 232 -28.26 3.28 15.09
N GLY A 233 -28.95 3.57 13.99
CA GLY A 233 -28.35 3.84 12.68
C GLY A 233 -27.81 2.59 11.98
N ASP A 234 -27.03 2.80 10.92
CA ASP A 234 -26.54 1.73 10.02
C ASP A 234 -25.61 0.73 10.72
N PHE A 235 -25.04 1.12 11.87
CA PHE A 235 -24.11 0.29 12.64
C PHE A 235 -24.74 -0.32 13.90
N LYS A 236 -26.07 -0.22 14.06
CA LYS A 236 -26.79 -0.76 15.20
C LYS A 236 -26.42 -2.22 15.49
N GLY A 237 -26.13 -2.50 16.77
CA GLY A 237 -25.75 -3.84 17.25
C GLY A 237 -24.29 -4.21 17.00
N LEU A 238 -23.51 -3.32 16.39
CA LEU A 238 -22.07 -3.48 16.22
C LEU A 238 -21.28 -2.73 17.30
N VAL A 239 -20.06 -3.18 17.49
CA VAL A 239 -19.04 -2.60 18.36
C VAL A 239 -17.81 -2.27 17.51
N LYS A 240 -17.44 -1.00 17.48
CA LYS A 240 -16.12 -0.56 16.99
C LYS A 240 -15.11 -0.73 18.11
N ILE A 241 -13.99 -1.39 17.84
CA ILE A 241 -12.82 -1.34 18.72
C ILE A 241 -11.79 -0.42 18.06
N VAL A 242 -11.27 0.55 18.81
CA VAL A 242 -10.34 1.55 18.30
C VAL A 242 -8.99 0.90 18.03
N PHE A 243 -8.60 0.81 16.75
CA PHE A 243 -7.45 0.02 16.30
C PHE A 243 -6.17 0.29 17.10
N GLY A 244 -5.72 1.56 17.13
CA GLY A 244 -4.49 1.98 17.80
C GLY A 244 -4.54 2.00 19.33
N LYS A 245 -5.64 1.57 19.95
CA LYS A 245 -5.76 1.44 21.42
C LYS A 245 -5.51 -0.01 21.89
N MET A 246 -5.41 -0.95 20.96
CA MET A 246 -5.17 -2.37 21.24
C MET A 246 -3.70 -2.72 21.06
N ASP A 247 -3.26 -3.84 21.63
CA ASP A 247 -1.86 -4.27 21.54
C ASP A 247 -1.52 -4.81 20.16
N ALA A 248 -2.43 -5.60 19.58
CA ALA A 248 -2.25 -6.23 18.29
C ALA A 248 -3.60 -6.62 17.67
N TRP A 249 -3.59 -6.70 16.34
CA TRP A 249 -4.71 -7.15 15.53
C TRP A 249 -4.22 -8.22 14.58
N PHE A 250 -5.04 -9.24 14.35
CA PHE A 250 -4.71 -10.33 13.44
C PHE A 250 -5.86 -10.58 12.47
N GLU A 251 -5.51 -10.74 11.20
CA GLU A 251 -6.35 -11.33 10.17
C GLU A 251 -5.85 -12.76 9.95
N GLU A 252 -6.72 -13.74 10.21
CA GLU A 252 -6.29 -15.13 10.39
C GLU A 252 -5.15 -15.19 11.43
N GLU A 253 -3.97 -15.65 11.03
CA GLU A 253 -2.76 -15.72 11.85
C GLU A 253 -1.74 -14.61 11.53
N GLU A 254 -2.05 -13.71 10.60
CA GLU A 254 -1.15 -12.62 10.21
C GLU A 254 -1.47 -11.35 11.01
N GLN A 255 -0.45 -10.78 11.65
CA GLN A 255 -0.61 -9.52 12.36
C GLN A 255 -0.78 -8.37 11.36
N ILE A 256 -1.81 -7.54 11.57
CA ILE A 256 -2.02 -6.31 10.80
C ILE A 256 -1.75 -5.07 11.66
N PHE A 257 -1.45 -3.96 11.01
CA PHE A 257 -1.07 -2.70 11.66
C PHE A 257 -1.70 -1.49 10.97
N VAL A 258 -1.75 -0.35 11.66
CA VAL A 258 -2.40 0.91 11.24
C VAL A 258 -3.93 0.81 11.06
N HIS A 259 -4.40 0.04 10.08
CA HIS A 259 -5.82 -0.25 9.81
C HIS A 259 -5.96 -1.48 8.89
N PRO A 260 -7.15 -2.10 8.78
CA PRO A 260 -7.40 -3.19 7.82
C PRO A 260 -7.10 -2.77 6.38
N LYS A 261 -6.51 -3.67 5.59
CA LYS A 261 -6.38 -3.45 4.15
C LYS A 261 -7.77 -3.47 3.51
N ASP A 262 -8.11 -2.40 2.82
CA ASP A 262 -9.26 -2.30 1.94
C ASP A 262 -9.16 -3.37 0.81
N PRO A 263 -10.14 -4.28 0.68
CA PRO A 263 -10.12 -5.35 -0.33
C PRO A 263 -10.22 -4.84 -1.78
N TYR A 264 -10.65 -3.58 -1.98
CA TYR A 264 -10.76 -2.95 -3.28
C TYR A 264 -9.51 -2.14 -3.66
N LYS A 265 -8.56 -1.98 -2.72
CA LYS A 265 -7.27 -1.36 -3.02
C LYS A 265 -6.30 -2.37 -3.61
N ARG A 266 -5.69 -1.97 -4.71
CA ARG A 266 -4.64 -2.68 -5.42
C ARG A 266 -3.43 -1.77 -5.52
N VAL A 267 -2.26 -2.40 -5.47
CA VAL A 267 -0.99 -1.75 -5.79
C VAL A 267 -0.32 -2.53 -6.91
N ASP A 268 0.07 -1.84 -7.97
CA ASP A 268 0.88 -2.38 -9.06
C ASP A 268 2.19 -1.59 -9.16
N VAL A 269 3.29 -2.31 -9.36
CA VAL A 269 4.61 -1.71 -9.59
C VAL A 269 5.10 -2.13 -10.96
N LEU A 270 5.32 -1.17 -11.84
CA LEU A 270 5.74 -1.42 -13.22
C LEU A 270 7.08 -0.77 -13.52
N GLN A 271 8.00 -1.55 -14.08
CA GLN A 271 9.22 -1.00 -14.66
C GLN A 271 8.87 -0.14 -15.88
N SER A 272 9.43 1.06 -15.94
CA SER A 272 9.27 1.97 -17.06
C SER A 272 10.63 2.33 -17.65
N ALA A 273 10.60 2.78 -18.91
CA ALA A 273 11.75 3.32 -19.65
C ALA A 273 11.67 4.85 -19.82
N ARG A 274 10.65 5.49 -19.23
CA ARG A 274 10.50 6.96 -19.26
C ARG A 274 11.69 7.62 -18.57
N HIS A 275 12.12 8.75 -19.12
CA HIS A 275 13.19 9.55 -18.53
C HIS A 275 12.61 10.47 -17.45
N ILE A 276 12.98 10.21 -16.20
CA ILE A 276 12.54 10.99 -15.05
C ILE A 276 13.71 11.82 -14.54
N ARG A 277 13.46 13.10 -14.35
CA ARG A 277 14.41 14.05 -13.76
C ARG A 277 13.72 14.87 -12.70
N VAL A 278 14.30 14.95 -11.51
CA VAL A 278 13.74 15.64 -10.35
C VAL A 278 14.65 16.81 -9.97
N GLU A 279 14.06 17.97 -9.77
CA GLU A 279 14.73 19.17 -9.32
C GLU A 279 14.14 19.68 -8.00
N VAL A 280 15.02 20.21 -7.15
CA VAL A 280 14.66 20.96 -5.94
C VAL A 280 15.32 22.32 -6.03
N ASP A 281 14.54 23.41 -5.94
CA ASP A 281 15.01 24.78 -6.09
C ASP A 281 15.92 24.99 -7.35
N GLY A 282 15.58 24.34 -8.47
CA GLY A 282 16.30 24.42 -9.74
C GLY A 282 17.60 23.59 -9.82
N VAL A 283 17.94 22.82 -8.79
CA VAL A 283 19.08 21.89 -8.80
C VAL A 283 18.57 20.48 -9.05
N GLU A 284 19.16 19.78 -10.02
CA GLU A 284 18.87 18.37 -10.27
C GLU A 284 19.31 17.51 -9.08
N VAL A 285 18.35 16.79 -8.49
CA VAL A 285 18.58 15.88 -7.35
C VAL A 285 18.44 14.41 -7.73
N ALA A 286 17.81 14.10 -8.87
CA ALA A 286 17.73 12.74 -9.41
C ALA A 286 17.51 12.74 -10.92
N ASN A 287 18.03 11.71 -11.61
CA ASN A 287 17.92 11.56 -13.06
C ASN A 287 18.04 10.08 -13.46
N THR A 288 16.96 9.48 -13.97
CA THR A 288 16.90 8.04 -14.28
C THR A 288 16.10 7.73 -15.54
N LYS A 289 16.48 6.67 -16.25
CA LYS A 289 15.71 6.07 -17.37
C LYS A 289 15.16 4.67 -17.05
N LYS A 290 15.21 4.30 -15.78
CA LYS A 290 14.77 3.00 -15.28
C LYS A 290 13.93 3.13 -14.00
N PRO A 291 12.93 4.05 -13.95
CA PRO A 291 12.07 4.18 -12.79
C PRO A 291 11.12 2.98 -12.66
N LEU A 292 10.66 2.77 -11.44
CA LEU A 292 9.46 1.98 -11.14
C LEU A 292 8.28 2.95 -10.96
N LEU A 293 7.18 2.70 -11.64
CA LEU A 293 5.93 3.44 -11.48
C LEU A 293 5.00 2.64 -10.58
N LEU A 294 4.61 3.21 -9.45
CA LEU A 294 3.67 2.61 -8.52
C LEU A 294 2.29 3.21 -8.74
N TYR A 295 1.35 2.34 -9.08
CA TYR A 295 -0.06 2.65 -9.22
C TYR A 295 -0.77 2.13 -7.99
N GLU A 296 -1.46 3.01 -7.27
CA GLU A 296 -2.29 2.63 -6.13
C GLU A 296 -3.71 3.13 -6.37
N THR A 297 -4.66 2.24 -6.16
CA THR A 297 -6.08 2.53 -6.28
C THR A 297 -6.46 3.85 -5.59
N GLY A 298 -6.97 4.80 -6.38
CA GLY A 298 -7.47 6.09 -5.88
C GLY A 298 -6.40 7.15 -5.59
N LEU A 299 -5.12 6.87 -5.83
CA LEU A 299 -4.01 7.82 -5.64
C LEU A 299 -3.31 8.10 -6.96
N HIS A 300 -2.59 9.22 -7.02
CA HIS A 300 -1.72 9.51 -8.16
C HIS A 300 -0.50 8.60 -8.20
N VAL A 301 0.03 8.40 -9.41
CA VAL A 301 1.18 7.53 -9.64
C VAL A 301 2.41 8.08 -8.91
N ARG A 302 3.04 7.25 -8.09
CA ARG A 302 4.32 7.59 -7.46
C ARG A 302 5.48 6.97 -8.24
N THR A 303 6.50 7.78 -8.49
CA THR A 303 7.71 7.34 -9.20
C THR A 303 8.79 6.97 -8.20
N TYR A 304 9.25 5.73 -8.27
CA TYR A 304 10.34 5.20 -7.47
C TYR A 304 11.60 5.11 -8.34
N LEU A 305 12.66 5.75 -7.90
CA LEU A 305 13.93 5.88 -8.60
C LEU A 305 14.97 4.98 -7.92
N PRO A 306 15.85 4.30 -8.69
CA PRO A 306 17.01 3.66 -8.11
C PRO A 306 17.79 4.68 -7.30
N LYS A 307 18.10 4.35 -6.05
CA LYS A 307 18.81 5.27 -5.15
C LYS A 307 20.17 5.73 -5.71
N THR A 308 20.82 4.89 -6.52
CA THR A 308 22.08 5.22 -7.24
C THR A 308 21.94 6.32 -8.28
N ASP A 309 20.72 6.58 -8.74
CA ASP A 309 20.42 7.59 -9.76
C ASP A 309 20.01 8.93 -9.11
N THR A 310 20.29 9.09 -7.81
CA THR A 310 20.04 10.31 -7.02
C THR A 310 21.33 10.93 -6.52
N ARG A 311 21.30 12.24 -6.25
CA ARG A 311 22.39 13.01 -5.66
C ARG A 311 22.50 12.71 -4.16
N LEU A 312 23.13 11.58 -3.84
CA LEU A 312 23.30 11.10 -2.45
C LEU A 312 24.10 12.07 -1.57
N ASP A 313 24.92 12.93 -2.17
CA ASP A 313 25.63 14.01 -1.47
C ASP A 313 24.68 15.09 -0.91
N LEU A 314 23.46 15.19 -1.45
CA LEU A 314 22.43 16.12 -0.99
C LEU A 314 21.41 15.47 -0.04
N LEU A 315 21.35 14.12 0.01
CA LEU A 315 20.39 13.39 0.84
C LEU A 315 20.94 13.14 2.24
N VAL A 316 20.21 13.60 3.26
CA VAL A 316 20.56 13.38 4.67
C VAL A 316 19.46 12.56 5.35
N PRO A 317 19.77 11.44 6.02
CA PRO A 317 18.78 10.64 6.73
C PRO A 317 17.93 11.50 7.68
N SER A 318 16.64 11.17 7.77
CA SER A 318 15.72 11.72 8.75
C SER A 318 15.35 10.66 9.78
N GLU A 319 15.04 11.10 11.00
CA GLU A 319 14.48 10.25 12.06
C GLU A 319 12.97 9.97 11.84
N LEU A 320 12.33 10.64 10.88
CA LEU A 320 10.93 10.38 10.57
C LEU A 320 10.76 9.00 9.94
N THR A 321 9.80 8.26 10.48
CA THR A 321 9.23 7.06 9.88
C THR A 321 7.71 7.17 9.83
N THR A 322 7.10 6.57 8.82
CA THR A 322 5.63 6.45 8.72
C THR A 322 5.28 5.00 8.38
N GLU A 323 4.05 4.60 8.71
CA GLU A 323 3.58 3.24 8.50
C GLU A 323 2.41 3.25 7.52
N CYS A 324 2.45 2.32 6.57
CA CYS A 324 1.40 2.07 5.60
C CYS A 324 1.05 0.58 5.62
N PRO A 325 -0.24 0.19 5.78
CA PRO A 325 -0.61 -1.23 5.80
C PRO A 325 -0.38 -1.93 4.46
N TYR A 326 -0.19 -1.18 3.37
CA TYR A 326 0.06 -1.73 2.03
C TYR A 326 1.55 -1.86 1.71
N LYS A 327 2.37 -0.89 2.13
CA LYS A 327 3.78 -0.80 1.71
C LYS A 327 4.76 -1.13 2.83
N GLY A 328 4.36 -1.06 4.10
CA GLY A 328 5.24 -1.24 5.25
C GLY A 328 5.70 0.09 5.85
N VAL A 329 6.91 0.10 6.40
CA VAL A 329 7.48 1.26 7.12
C VAL A 329 8.33 2.11 6.17
N ALA A 330 7.89 3.33 5.90
CA ALA A 330 8.63 4.31 5.14
C ALA A 330 9.68 5.00 6.02
N ASN A 331 10.84 5.25 5.43
CA ASN A 331 11.97 5.97 6.01
C ASN A 331 12.21 7.21 5.16
N TYR A 332 12.68 8.31 5.74
CA TYR A 332 12.76 9.59 5.04
C TYR A 332 14.19 10.12 4.90
N TYR A 333 14.41 10.91 3.84
CA TYR A 333 15.57 11.79 3.70
C TYR A 333 15.12 13.25 3.66
N ASN A 334 15.93 14.10 4.26
CA ASN A 334 15.97 15.53 4.00
C ASN A 334 16.84 15.79 2.77
N VAL A 335 16.61 16.90 2.08
CA VAL A 335 17.49 17.39 1.00
C VAL A 335 18.16 18.67 1.44
N ASN A 336 19.49 18.66 1.53
CA ASN A 336 20.30 19.83 1.84
C ASN A 336 20.80 20.46 0.56
N MET A 337 20.34 21.68 0.27
CA MET A 337 20.72 22.39 -0.95
C MET A 337 22.11 23.04 -0.82
N PRO A 338 22.85 23.21 -1.92
CA PRO A 338 24.10 23.99 -1.93
C PRO A 338 23.93 25.43 -1.44
N SER A 339 22.72 25.98 -1.52
CA SER A 339 22.36 27.30 -0.96
C SER A 339 22.31 27.33 0.57
N GLY A 340 22.42 26.18 1.24
CA GLY A 340 22.25 26.02 2.69
C GLY A 340 20.80 25.79 3.14
N LYS A 341 19.81 25.89 2.23
CA LYS A 341 18.41 25.59 2.54
C LYS A 341 18.21 24.09 2.70
N LYS A 342 17.50 23.70 3.76
CA LYS A 342 17.09 22.31 4.02
C LYS A 342 15.62 22.11 3.68
N HIS A 343 15.32 21.05 2.94
CA HIS A 343 13.94 20.58 2.71
C HIS A 343 13.71 19.30 3.49
N GLU A 344 12.78 19.35 4.44
CA GLU A 344 12.59 18.25 5.38
C GLU A 344 11.65 17.18 4.85
N ASN A 345 12.06 15.91 4.98
CA ASN A 345 11.24 14.74 4.69
C ASN A 345 10.60 14.75 3.29
N ILE A 346 11.29 15.28 2.28
CA ILE A 346 10.74 15.38 0.92
C ILE A 346 11.00 14.15 0.06
N VAL A 347 11.79 13.20 0.57
CA VAL A 347 12.11 11.92 -0.07
C VAL A 347 11.81 10.80 0.91
N TRP A 348 11.19 9.73 0.45
CA TRP A 348 10.97 8.52 1.25
C TRP A 348 11.43 7.26 0.53
N TRP A 349 11.61 6.19 1.30
CA TRP A 349 11.98 4.87 0.81
C TRP A 349 11.56 3.77 1.77
N TYR A 350 11.45 2.54 1.27
CA TYR A 350 11.15 1.37 2.09
C TYR A 350 12.38 0.46 2.17
N ARG A 351 12.84 0.21 3.40
CA ARG A 351 13.95 -0.73 3.66
C ARG A 351 13.50 -2.17 3.45
N SER A 352 12.31 -2.48 3.96
CA SER A 352 11.69 -3.80 3.93
C SER A 352 10.20 -3.61 3.63
N PRO A 353 9.83 -3.35 2.36
CA PRO A 353 8.43 -3.23 1.99
C PRO A 353 7.68 -4.56 2.18
N LEU A 354 6.36 -4.48 2.26
CA LEU A 354 5.49 -5.66 2.29
C LEU A 354 5.50 -6.42 0.94
N PRO A 355 5.09 -7.70 0.91
CA PRO A 355 5.19 -8.55 -0.28
C PRO A 355 4.60 -7.95 -1.56
N ASP A 356 3.43 -7.31 -1.45
CA ASP A 356 2.73 -6.69 -2.59
C ASP A 356 3.52 -5.53 -3.23
N CYS A 357 4.57 -5.03 -2.56
CA CYS A 357 5.38 -3.90 -2.98
C CYS A 357 6.88 -4.22 -2.88
N VAL A 358 7.28 -5.49 -2.97
CA VAL A 358 8.69 -5.88 -2.79
C VAL A 358 9.64 -5.22 -3.79
N ASP A 359 9.16 -4.92 -5.00
CA ASP A 359 9.96 -4.36 -6.09
C ASP A 359 10.52 -2.96 -5.79
N ILE A 360 9.83 -2.16 -4.96
CA ILE A 360 10.30 -0.81 -4.59
C ILE A 360 11.33 -0.82 -3.44
N LYS A 361 11.80 -1.99 -3.00
CA LYS A 361 12.78 -2.12 -1.92
C LYS A 361 14.06 -1.35 -2.24
N GLY A 362 14.41 -0.40 -1.37
CA GLY A 362 15.61 0.43 -1.53
C GLY A 362 15.53 1.51 -2.62
N TYR A 363 14.43 1.59 -3.37
CA TYR A 363 14.16 2.72 -4.27
C TYR A 363 13.68 3.92 -3.46
N VAL A 364 13.88 5.12 -3.99
CA VAL A 364 13.46 6.38 -3.36
C VAL A 364 12.38 7.04 -4.19
N ALA A 365 11.43 7.68 -3.54
CA ALA A 365 10.41 8.51 -4.18
C ALA A 365 10.42 9.91 -3.58
N PHE A 366 10.01 10.90 -4.39
CA PHE A 366 9.94 12.31 -4.00
C PHE A 366 8.48 12.75 -3.91
N TYR A 367 8.18 13.70 -3.03
CA TYR A 367 6.86 14.29 -2.99
C TYR A 367 6.72 15.25 -4.18
N ASP A 368 6.08 14.80 -5.25
CA ASP A 368 5.84 15.57 -6.49
C ASP A 368 5.27 16.98 -6.22
N GLU A 369 4.44 17.11 -5.18
CA GLU A 369 3.88 18.38 -4.70
C GLU A 369 4.93 19.38 -4.15
N LYS A 370 6.11 18.88 -3.77
CA LYS A 370 7.22 19.65 -3.16
C LYS A 370 8.43 19.81 -4.07
N VAL A 371 8.45 19.15 -5.23
CA VAL A 371 9.59 19.15 -6.16
C VAL A 371 9.14 19.46 -7.59
N ASP A 372 10.08 19.73 -8.47
CA ASP A 372 9.81 19.81 -9.90
C ASP A 372 10.17 18.48 -10.57
N VAL A 373 9.19 17.85 -11.21
CA VAL A 373 9.39 16.57 -11.91
C VAL A 373 9.30 16.81 -13.41
N TRP A 374 10.26 16.26 -14.14
CA TRP A 374 10.30 16.25 -15.59
C TRP A 374 10.20 14.81 -16.09
N VAL A 375 9.30 14.58 -17.03
CA VAL A 375 9.03 13.27 -17.62
C VAL A 375 9.23 13.37 -19.13
N ASP A 376 10.19 12.62 -19.66
CA ASP A 376 10.54 12.61 -21.08
C ASP A 376 10.87 14.02 -21.64
N GLY A 377 11.45 14.88 -20.79
CA GLY A 377 11.82 16.26 -21.12
C GLY A 377 10.72 17.30 -20.87
N GLU A 378 9.50 16.88 -20.50
CA GLU A 378 8.37 17.77 -20.22
C GLU A 378 8.15 17.94 -18.71
N LYS A 379 7.97 19.18 -18.25
CA LYS A 379 7.71 19.44 -16.82
C LYS A 379 6.29 18.99 -16.46
N ALA A 380 6.19 18.03 -15.56
CA ALA A 380 4.92 17.55 -15.03
C ALA A 380 4.27 18.63 -14.15
N LYS A 381 2.93 18.72 -14.21
CA LYS A 381 2.16 19.54 -13.28
C LYS A 381 2.20 18.89 -11.89
N ARG A 382 2.38 19.71 -10.85
CA ARG A 382 2.23 19.24 -9.48
C ARG A 382 0.77 18.82 -9.23
N PRO A 383 0.54 17.69 -8.52
CA PRO A 383 -0.79 17.22 -8.20
C PRO A 383 -1.58 18.21 -7.35
#